data_AF-A0A831XVC6-F1
#
_entry.id   AF-A0A831XVC6-F1
#
_cell.length_a   1.000
_cell.length_b   1.000
_cell.length_c   1.000
_cell.angle_alpha   90.00
_cell.angle_beta   90.00
_cell.angle_gamma   90.00
#
_symmetry.space_group_name_H-M   'P 1'
#
loop_
_entity.id
_entity.type
_entity.pdbx_description
1 polymer ?
#
loop_
_entity_poly.entity_id
_entity_poly.type
_entity_poly.pdbx_seq_one_letter_code
_entity_poly.pdbx_strand_id
1 'polypeptide(L)' 'MSTPTREAIKHLIIVFAYFGISAILPVLLAWLQNDPRWVILIPIINSVWYAVTRYLKERRLIEQGQQG' A
#
# COMPACT_ATOMS: atom_id res chain seq x y z
N MET A 1 -10.13 -11.54 -21.20
CA MET A 1 -10.60 -10.77 -20.02
C MET A 1 -10.97 -9.38 -20.49
N SER A 2 -12.10 -8.83 -20.05
CA SER A 2 -12.44 -7.43 -20.33
C SER A 2 -11.43 -6.50 -19.62
N THR A 3 -11.20 -5.32 -20.20
CA THR A 3 -10.28 -4.29 -19.68
C THR A 3 -10.52 -3.95 -18.20
N PRO A 4 -11.77 -3.83 -17.70
CA PRO A 4 -12.06 -3.57 -16.29
C PRO A 4 -11.57 -4.68 -15.36
N THR A 5 -11.77 -5.96 -15.74
CA THR A 5 -11.35 -7.12 -14.93
C THR A 5 -9.82 -7.18 -14.80
N ARG A 6 -9.09 -6.81 -15.86
CA ARG A 6 -7.63 -6.82 -15.85
C ARG A 6 -7.05 -5.78 -14.88
N GLU A 7 -7.63 -4.58 -14.84
CA GLU A 7 -7.20 -3.52 -13.92
C GLU A 7 -7.57 -3.81 -12.46
N ALA A 8 -8.75 -4.41 -12.22
CA ALA A 8 -9.13 -4.87 -10.89
C ALA A 8 -8.17 -5.94 -10.33
N ILE A 9 -7.77 -6.91 -11.17
CA ILE A 9 -6.81 -7.95 -10.78
C ILE A 9 -5.43 -7.35 -10.47
N LYS A 10 -4.94 -6.42 -11.28
CA LYS A 10 -3.67 -5.72 -10.99
C LYS A 10 -3.74 -5.00 -9.64
N HIS A 11 -4.84 -4.28 -9.39
CA HIS A 11 -5.02 -3.55 -8.15
C HIS A 11 -5.07 -4.50 -6.95
N LEU A 12 -5.79 -5.62 -7.07
CA LEU A 12 -5.86 -6.67 -6.06
C LEU A 12 -4.47 -7.22 -5.73
N ILE A 13 -3.66 -7.52 -6.74
CA ILE A 13 -2.29 -8.04 -6.57
C ILE A 13 -1.41 -7.02 -5.83
N ILE A 14 -1.50 -5.73 -6.17
CA ILE A 14 -0.72 -4.67 -5.52
C ILE A 14 -1.12 -4.53 -4.05
N VAL A 15 -2.42 -4.52 -3.75
CA VAL A 15 -2.92 -4.43 -2.37
C VAL A 15 -2.51 -5.67 -1.57
N PHE A 16 -2.61 -6.86 -2.16
CA PHE A 16 -2.25 -8.12 -1.51
C PHE A 16 -0.74 -8.19 -1.22
N ALA A 17 0.10 -7.81 -2.20
CA ALA A 17 1.54 -7.75 -2.03
C ALA A 17 1.93 -6.71 -0.95
N TYR A 18 1.29 -5.54 -0.97
CA TYR A 18 1.49 -4.54 0.07
C TYR A 18 1.16 -5.10 1.46
N PHE A 19 -0.01 -5.72 1.65
CA PHE A 19 -0.41 -6.28 2.94
C PHE A 19 0.52 -7.41 3.41
N GLY A 20 0.90 -8.31 2.51
CA GLY A 20 1.79 -9.43 2.84
C GLY A 20 3.19 -8.96 3.23
N ILE A 21 3.79 -8.07 2.44
CA ILE A 21 5.15 -7.58 2.69
C ILE A 21 5.17 -6.69 3.94
N SER A 22 4.18 -5.81 4.12
CA SER A 22 4.12 -4.90 5.27
C SER A 22 3.93 -5.63 6.60
N ALA A 23 3.25 -6.78 6.62
CA ALA A 23 3.11 -7.60 7.83
C ALA A 23 4.38 -8.38 8.17
N ILE A 24 5.11 -8.88 7.17
CA ILE A 24 6.23 -9.81 7.36
C ILE A 24 7.56 -9.07 7.53
N LEU A 25 7.79 -7.99 6.76
CA LEU A 25 9.08 -7.28 6.72
C LEU A 25 9.53 -6.72 8.08
N PRO A 26 8.68 -6.07 8.89
CA PRO A 26 9.08 -5.55 10.20
C PRO A 26 9.45 -6.67 11.18
N VAL A 27 8.73 -7.80 11.11
CA VAL A 27 8.95 -8.98 11.95
C VAL A 27 10.28 -9.65 11.58
N LEU A 28 10.54 -9.81 10.28
CA LEU A 28 11.82 -10.36 9.79
C LEU A 28 13.01 -9.47 10.18
N LEU A 29 12.87 -8.15 10.08
CA LEU A 29 13.94 -7.21 10.47
C LEU A 29 14.20 -7.22 11.98
N ALA A 30 13.14 -7.25 12.79
CA ALA A 30 13.26 -7.39 14.24
C ALA A 30 13.95 -8.71 14.64
N TRP A 31 13.60 -9.81 13.97
CA TRP A 31 14.24 -11.12 14.18
C TRP A 31 15.70 -11.15 13.75
N LEU A 32 16.03 -10.62 12.56
CA LEU A 32 17.39 -10.63 12.02
C LEU A 32 18.36 -9.77 12.84
N GLN A 33 17.90 -8.64 13.38
CA GLN A 33 18.73 -7.72 14.14
C GLN A 33 18.65 -7.90 15.65
N ASN A 34 17.78 -8.80 16.14
CA ASN A 34 17.53 -9.01 17.57
C ASN A 34 17.18 -7.71 18.33
N ASP A 35 16.61 -6.72 17.63
CA ASP A 35 16.22 -5.43 18.19
C ASP A 35 14.70 -5.20 17.95
N PRO A 36 13.88 -5.10 19.03
CA PRO A 36 12.45 -4.90 18.90
C PRO A 36 12.06 -3.51 18.35
N ARG A 37 12.99 -2.56 18.26
CA ARG A 37 12.71 -1.21 17.75
C ARG A 37 12.30 -1.21 16.28
N TRP A 38 12.65 -2.24 15.51
CA TRP A 38 12.23 -2.39 14.11
C TRP A 38 10.71 -2.53 13.93
N VAL A 39 9.97 -2.81 15.00
CA VAL A 39 8.49 -2.77 15.02
C VAL A 39 7.96 -1.36 14.70
N ILE A 40 8.76 -0.29 14.87
CA ILE A 40 8.40 1.08 14.46
C ILE A 40 8.19 1.22 12.94
N LEU A 41 8.68 0.28 12.14
CA LEU A 41 8.40 0.26 10.71
C LEU A 41 6.91 0.01 10.41
N ILE A 42 6.17 -0.65 11.31
CA ILE A 42 4.73 -0.91 11.12
C ILE A 42 3.95 0.41 10.93
N PRO A 43 4.00 1.39 11.88
CA PRO A 43 3.30 2.66 11.68
C PRO A 43 3.86 3.48 10.50
N ILE A 44 5.16 3.36 10.18
CA ILE A 44 5.77 4.06 9.03
C ILE A 44 5.18 3.52 7.71
N ILE A 45 5.19 2.19 7.54
CA ILE A 45 4.66 1.52 6.35
C ILE A 45 3.17 1.86 6.18
N ASN A 46 2.38 1.80 7.25
CA ASN A 46 0.97 2.19 7.22
C ASN A 46 0.76 3.66 6.82
N SER A 47 1.61 4.57 7.31
CA SER A 47 1.54 6.00 6.98
C SER A 47 1.85 6.25 5.50
N VAL A 48 2.88 5.58 4.97
CA VAL A 48 3.23 5.64 3.54
C VAL A 48 2.08 5.14 2.68
N TRP A 49 1.46 4.01 3.05
CA TRP A 49 0.33 3.48 2.31
C TRP A 49 -0.91 4.36 2.37
N TYR A 50 -1.22 4.92 3.53
CA TYR A 50 -2.29 5.91 3.64
C TYR A 50 -2.03 7.10 2.71
N ALA A 51 -0.82 7.64 2.69
CA ALA A 51 -0.44 8.74 1.82
C ALA A 51 -0.54 8.38 0.33
N VAL A 52 -0.06 7.19 -0.07
CA VAL A 52 -0.15 6.70 -1.45
C VAL A 52 -1.60 6.49 -1.86
N THR A 53 -2.41 5.87 -1.00
CA THR A 53 -3.84 5.62 -1.26
C THR A 53 -4.60 6.93 -1.39
N ARG A 54 -4.32 7.90 -0.50
CA ARG A 54 -4.90 9.23 -0.54
C ARG A 54 -4.49 9.99 -1.80
N TYR A 55 -3.21 9.97 -2.16
CA TYR A 55 -2.72 10.61 -3.38
C TYR A 55 -3.35 10.01 -4.64
N LEU A 56 -3.43 8.69 -4.75
CA LEU A 56 -4.09 8.03 -5.88
C LEU A 56 -5.58 8.34 -5.95
N LYS A 57 -6.25 8.44 -4.79
CA LYS A 57 -7.65 8.85 -4.70
C LYS A 57 -7.84 10.30 -5.10
N GLU A 58 -6.99 11.22 -4.63
CA GLU A 58 -7.02 12.64 -4.96
C GLU A 58 -6.75 12.86 -6.45
N ARG A 59 -5.80 12.17 -7.07
CA ARG A 59 -5.54 12.27 -8.52
C ARG A 59 -6.74 11.82 -9.35
N ARG A 60 -7.42 10.73 -8.96
CA ARG A 60 -8.68 10.28 -9.60
C ARG A 60 -9.87 11.22 -9.34
N LEU A 61 -9.94 11.85 -8.16
CA LEU A 61 -10.96 12.85 -7.84
C LEU A 61 -10.73 14.17 -8.60
N ILE A 62 -9.48 14.57 -8.82
CA ILE A 62 -9.12 15.76 -9.61
C ILE A 62 -9.45 15.55 -11.09
N GLU A 63 -9.27 14.33 -11.64
CA GLU A 63 -9.72 13.98 -13.00
C GLU A 63 -11.25 14.05 -13.18
N GLN A 64 -12.03 13.78 -12.13
CA GLN A 64 -13.50 13.91 -12.15
C GLN A 64 -13.99 15.34 -11.85
N GLY A 65 -13.20 16.13 -11.11
CA GLY A 65 -13.54 17.51 -10.73
C GLY A 65 -13.32 18.57 -11.81
N GLN A 66 -12.66 18.24 -12.92
CA GLN A 66 -12.41 19.17 -14.04
C GLN A 66 -13.51 19.17 -15.14
N GLN A 67 -14.61 18.44 -14.95
CA GLN A 67 -15.78 18.45 -15.87
C GLN A 67 -17.02 19.15 -15.28
N GLY A 68 -16.84 19.97 -14.24
CA GLY A 68 -17.89 20.81 -13.66
C GLY A 68 -17.75 22.27 -14.09
#